data_AF-A0A2G2H5V4-F1
#
_entry.id   AF-A0A2G2H5V4-F1
#
_cell.length_a   1.000
_cell.length_b   1.000
_cell.length_c   1.000
_cell.angle_alpha   90.00
_cell.angle_beta   90.00
_cell.angle_gamma   90.00
#
_symmetry.space_group_name_H-M   'P 1'
#
loop_
_entity.id
_entity.type
_entity.pdbx_description
1 polymer ?
#
loop_
_entity_poly.entity_id
_entity_poly.type
_entity_poly.pdbx_seq_one_letter_code
_entity_poly.pdbx_strand_id
1 'polypeptide(L)' 'MIKKDFRCQRCNKKLAEAIFTWISIKCPRCGHTNTEKAQEPR' A
#
# COMPACT_ATOMS: atom_id res chain seq x y z
N MET A 1 -6.42 9.26 13.89
CA MET A 1 -5.43 9.03 12.81
C MET A 1 -6.00 7.98 11.86
N ILE A 2 -6.32 8.33 10.62
CA ILE A 2 -7.01 7.43 9.67
C ILE A 2 -5.96 6.50 9.03
N LYS A 3 -6.10 5.19 9.20
CA LYS A 3 -5.24 4.20 8.54
C LYS A 3 -5.77 3.94 7.13
N LYS A 4 -4.87 3.83 6.15
CA LYS A 4 -5.21 3.52 4.76
C LYS A 4 -4.89 2.07 4.45
N ASP A 5 -5.75 1.40 3.70
CA ASP A 5 -5.43 0.08 3.17
C ASP A 5 -4.46 0.23 1.99
N PHE A 6 -3.36 -0.51 2.08
CA PHE A 6 -2.40 -0.62 1.01
C PHE A 6 -2.63 -1.94 0.29
N ARG A 7 -3.03 -1.87 -0.98
CA ARG A 7 -3.29 -3.04 -1.81
C ARG A 7 -2.24 -3.18 -2.88
N CYS A 8 -2.00 -4.42 -3.30
CA CYS A 8 -1.10 -4.67 -4.41
C CYS A 8 -1.72 -4.21 -5.73
N GLN A 9 -1.00 -3.40 -6.51
CA GLN A 9 -1.46 -2.91 -7.83
C GLN A 9 -1.60 -4.05 -8.85
N ARG A 10 -0.91 -5.19 -8.64
CA ARG A 10 -0.95 -6.34 -9.54
C ARG A 10 -2.00 -7.40 -9.18
N CYS A 11 -2.07 -7.81 -7.92
CA CYS A 11 -2.98 -8.88 -7.48
C CYS A 11 -4.20 -8.38 -6.70
N ASN A 12 -4.33 -7.07 -6.50
CA ASN A 12 -5.40 -6.38 -5.75
C ASN A 12 -5.59 -6.83 -4.29
N LYS A 13 -4.72 -7.70 -3.78
CA LYS A 13 -4.84 -8.18 -2.41
C LYS A 13 -4.28 -7.15 -1.41
N LYS A 14 -4.94 -7.03 -0.25
CA LYS A 14 -4.49 -6.22 0.89
C LYS A 14 -3.11 -6.68 1.36
N LEU A 15 -2.17 -5.75 1.43
CA LEU A 15 -0.79 -5.96 1.87
C LEU A 15 -0.56 -5.46 3.27
N ALA A 16 -1.05 -4.25 3.56
CA ALA A 16 -0.91 -3.63 4.87
C ALA A 16 -2.09 -2.67 5.12
N GLU A 17 -2.26 -2.29 6.38
CA GLU A 17 -3.09 -1.16 6.77
C GLU A 17 -2.25 -0.31 7.71
N ALA A 18 -1.90 0.89 7.26
CA ALA A 18 -0.98 1.74 7.98
C ALA A 18 -1.28 3.21 7.70
N ILE A 19 -0.77 4.07 8.58
CA ILE A 19 -0.62 5.49 8.30
C ILE A 19 0.80 5.64 7.75
N PHE A 20 0.91 6.01 6.50
CA PHE A 20 2.17 6.24 5.82
C PHE A 20 2.06 7.56 5.07
N THR A 21 3.20 8.20 4.77
CA THR A 21 3.29 9.31 3.81
C THR A 21 3.77 8.78 2.45
N TRP A 22 4.66 7.79 2.47
CA TRP A 22 5.14 7.04 1.31
C TRP A 22 5.44 5.62 1.74
N ILE A 23 5.10 4.64 0.89
CA ILE A 23 5.37 3.23 1.14
C ILE A 23 5.88 2.57 -0.14
N SER A 24 6.93 1.77 -0.01
CA SER A 24 7.40 0.86 -1.05
C SER A 24 7.58 -0.52 -0.45
N ILE A 25 6.80 -1.48 -0.91
CA ILE A 25 6.82 -2.84 -0.36
C ILE A 25 6.61 -3.87 -1.48
N LYS A 26 7.44 -4.90 -1.44
CA LYS A 26 7.31 -6.05 -2.33
C LYS A 26 6.12 -6.90 -1.90
N CYS A 27 5.24 -7.22 -2.84
CA CYS A 27 4.14 -8.15 -2.59
C CYS A 27 4.69 -9.57 -2.42
N PRO A 28 4.56 -10.22 -1.24
CA PRO A 28 5.06 -11.57 -1.03
C PRO A 28 4.30 -12.63 -1.85
N ARG A 29 3.14 -12.28 -2.42
CA ARG A 29 2.31 -13.21 -3.22
C ARG A 29 2.63 -13.22 -4.71
N CYS A 30 2.91 -12.05 -5.30
CA CYS A 30 3.14 -11.95 -6.76
C CYS A 30 4.52 -11.41 -7.13
N GLY A 31 5.35 -11.05 -6.15
CA GLY A 31 6.69 -10.52 -6.36
C GLY A 31 6.75 -9.08 -6.88
N HIS A 32 5.63 -8.45 -7.22
CA HIS A 32 5.58 -7.07 -7.68
C HIS A 32 5.90 -6.07 -6.56
N THR A 33 6.76 -5.09 -6.85
CA THR A 33 7.05 -3.99 -5.93
C THR A 33 6.00 -2.91 -6.10
N ASN A 34 5.22 -2.66 -5.06
CA ASN A 34 4.25 -1.57 -5.06
C ASN A 34 4.87 -0.36 -4.39
N THR A 35 4.66 0.82 -4.98
CA THR A 35 5.11 2.09 -4.43
C THR A 35 3.95 3.07 -4.51
N GLU A 36 3.46 3.55 -3.37
CA GLU A 36 2.39 4.55 -3.34
C GLU A 36 2.66 5.66 -2.34
N LYS A 37 2.17 6.86 -2.66
CA LYS A 37 2.12 8.00 -1.75
C LYS A 37 0.79 8.00 -1.02
N ALA A 38 0.81 8.43 0.22
CA ALA A 38 -0.40 8.71 0.94
C ALA A 38 -1.15 9.82 0.21
N GLN A 39 -2.42 9.57 -0.08
CA GLN A 39 -3.31 10.67 -0.42
C GLN A 39 -3.73 11.26 0.91
N GLU A 40 -3.36 12.52 1.13
CA GLU A 40 -3.81 13.30 2.26
C GLU A 40 -5.34 13.26 2.29
N PRO A 41 -5.97 12.92 3.43
CA PRO A 41 -7.42 13.06 3.55
C PRO A 41 -7.73 14.56 3.45
N ARG A 42 -8.34 14.96 2.34
CA ARG A 42 -8.79 16.34 2.09
C ARG A 42 -10.09 16.63 2.82
#